data_AF-A0A0S8D770-F1
#
_entry.id   AF-A0A0S8D770-F1
#
_cell.length_a   1.000
_cell.length_b   1.000
_cell.length_c   1.000
_cell.angle_alpha   90.00
_cell.angle_beta   90.00
_cell.angle_gamma   90.00
#
_symmetry.space_group_name_H-M   'P 1'
#
loop_
_entity.id
_entity.type
_entity.pdbx_description
1 polymer ?
#
loop_
_entity_poly.entity_id
_entity_poly.type
_entity_poly.pdbx_seq_one_letter_code
_entity_poly.pdbx_strand_id
1 'polypeptide(L)'
;MGTYNVFLRISTLGASLICAALYGGASHANEYDCLIEARQTVEIRSSVEAVIKSINVSRGDFVKKGDVLVTLESGAEEAALQLAKSRSSMQGEINAARARLQLARKKWEQAQELYEQNF
;
A
#
# COMPACT_ATOMS: atom_id res chain seq x y z
N MET A 1 91.15 23.18 12.50
CA MET A 1 90.08 22.16 12.48
C MET A 1 88.75 22.83 12.78
N GLY A 2 87.87 23.06 11.80
CA GLY A 2 86.58 23.71 12.09
C GLY A 2 85.67 24.04 10.92
N THR A 3 86.14 23.96 9.67
CA THR A 3 85.37 24.43 8.50
C THR A 3 84.64 23.34 7.70
N TYR A 4 84.91 22.05 7.97
CA TYR A 4 84.34 20.94 7.18
C TYR A 4 82.91 20.51 7.60
N ASN A 5 82.48 20.85 8.82
CA ASN A 5 81.19 20.44 9.37
C ASN A 5 80.00 21.33 8.95
N VAL A 6 80.25 22.53 8.43
CA VAL A 6 79.19 23.47 8.02
C VAL A 6 78.64 23.11 6.64
N PHE A 7 79.50 22.67 5.71
CA PHE A 7 79.11 22.33 4.34
C PHE A 7 78.28 21.03 4.26
N LEU A 8 78.55 20.07 5.16
CA LEU A 8 77.82 18.79 5.21
C LEU A 8 76.39 18.94 5.74
N ARG A 9 76.15 19.89 6.67
CA ARG A 9 74.81 20.19 7.22
C ARG A 9 73.87 20.88 6.22
N ILE A 10 74.40 21.68 5.30
CA ILE A 10 73.61 22.40 4.30
C ILE A 10 73.08 21.42 3.23
N SER A 11 73.87 20.39 2.88
CA SER A 11 73.45 19.33 1.95
C SER A 11 72.29 18.48 2.50
N THR A 12 72.31 18.15 3.80
CA THR A 12 71.25 17.34 4.43
C THR A 12 69.93 18.10 4.62
N LEU A 13 69.99 19.44 4.77
CA LEU A 13 68.81 20.31 4.82
C LEU A 13 68.10 20.40 3.46
N GLY A 14 68.87 20.41 2.36
CA GLY A 14 68.32 20.38 1.00
C GLY A 14 67.65 19.05 0.65
N ALA A 15 68.25 17.92 1.07
CA ALA A 15 67.70 16.58 0.80
C ALA A 15 66.40 16.30 1.58
N SER A 16 66.25 16.83 2.80
CA SER A 16 65.03 16.67 3.61
C SER A 16 63.84 17.46 3.05
N LEU A 17 64.09 18.64 2.46
CA LEU A 17 63.05 19.48 1.85
C LEU A 17 62.51 18.89 0.54
N ILE A 18 63.36 18.22 -0.24
CA ILE A 18 62.95 17.54 -1.47
C ILE A 18 62.12 16.27 -1.16
N CYS A 19 62.41 15.57 -0.07
CA CYS A 19 61.63 14.41 0.36
C CYS A 19 60.21 14.81 0.83
N ALA A 20 60.05 15.92 1.56
CA ALA A 20 58.73 16.38 2.01
C ALA A 20 57.81 16.79 0.83
N ALA A 21 58.38 17.29 -0.27
CA ALA A 21 57.63 17.61 -1.49
C ALA A 21 57.17 16.36 -2.27
N LEU A 22 57.82 15.21 -2.06
CA LEU A 22 57.49 13.95 -2.74
C LEU A 22 56.46 13.09 -1.97
N TYR A 23 56.22 13.38 -0.68
CA TYR A 23 55.23 12.68 0.16
C TYR A 23 53.86 13.38 0.21
N GLY A 24 53.63 14.38 -0.65
CA GLY A 24 52.30 14.92 -0.92
C GLY A 24 51.48 13.94 -1.75
N GLY A 25 51.14 12.78 -1.17
CA GLY A 25 50.16 11.87 -1.73
C GLY A 25 48.81 12.57 -1.75
N ALA A 26 48.48 13.19 -2.88
CA ALA A 26 47.12 13.63 -3.17
C ALA A 26 46.23 12.38 -3.18
N SER A 27 45.55 12.15 -2.07
CA SER A 27 44.43 11.23 -2.00
C SER A 27 43.35 11.79 -2.91
N HIS A 28 43.34 11.39 -4.17
CA HIS A 28 42.20 11.58 -5.05
C HIS A 28 41.07 10.68 -4.54
N ALA A 29 40.32 11.19 -3.57
CA ALA A 29 38.97 10.71 -3.33
C ALA A 29 38.19 11.05 -4.59
N ASN A 30 37.87 10.03 -5.39
CA ASN A 30 37.00 10.20 -6.54
C ASN A 30 35.65 10.74 -6.02
N GLU A 31 35.38 12.00 -6.32
CA GLU A 31 34.11 12.66 -6.03
C GLU A 31 33.11 12.16 -7.08
N TYR A 32 32.21 11.26 -6.65
CA TYR A 32 31.15 10.76 -7.51
C TYR A 32 29.92 11.63 -7.31
N ASP A 33 29.44 12.25 -8.39
CA ASP A 33 28.14 12.92 -8.41
C ASP A 33 27.06 11.85 -8.59
N CYS A 34 26.52 11.39 -7.47
CA CYS A 34 25.52 10.32 -7.43
C CYS A 34 24.10 10.92 -7.46
N LEU A 35 23.39 10.73 -8.58
CA LEU A 35 21.98 11.09 -8.69
C LEU A 35 21.09 9.90 -8.31
N ILE A 36 20.14 10.14 -7.39
CA ILE A 36 19.12 9.15 -7.01
C ILE A 36 17.87 9.40 -7.85
N GLU A 37 17.49 8.40 -8.64
CA GLU A 37 16.25 8.42 -9.41
C GLU A 37 15.35 7.24 -9.03
N ALA A 38 14.04 7.43 -9.19
CA ALA A 38 13.07 6.36 -8.98
C ALA A 38 13.21 5.30 -10.07
N ARG A 39 13.37 4.03 -9.67
CA ARG A 39 13.40 2.90 -10.62
C ARG A 39 12.08 2.77 -11.40
N GLN A 40 10.97 3.13 -10.77
CA GLN A 40 9.63 3.10 -11.36
C GLN A 40 8.75 4.17 -10.71
N THR A 41 7.98 4.87 -11.53
CA THR A 41 6.98 5.83 -11.10
C THR A 41 5.60 5.33 -11.53
N VAL A 42 4.63 5.38 -10.62
CA VAL A 42 3.26 4.92 -10.87
C VAL A 42 2.29 6.01 -10.44
N GLU A 43 1.27 6.25 -11.26
CA GLU A 43 0.18 7.16 -10.94
C GLU A 43 -1.03 6.36 -10.45
N ILE A 44 -1.51 6.68 -9.24
CA ILE A 44 -2.70 6.06 -8.66
C ILE A 44 -3.89 6.98 -8.94
N ARG A 45 -4.94 6.41 -9.53
CA ARG A 45 -6.16 7.14 -9.90
C ARG A 45 -7.37 6.45 -9.29
N SER A 46 -8.41 7.23 -9.00
CA SER A 46 -9.71 6.67 -8.63
C SER A 46 -10.36 6.03 -9.85
N SER A 47 -11.07 4.92 -9.65
CA SER A 47 -11.91 4.29 -10.68
C SER A 47 -13.23 5.03 -10.89
N VAL A 48 -13.64 5.87 -9.93
CA VAL A 48 -14.92 6.59 -9.92
C VAL A 48 -14.67 8.08 -9.69
N GLU A 49 -15.44 8.92 -10.35
CA GLU A 49 -15.47 10.36 -10.08
C GLU A 49 -16.24 10.62 -8.78
N ALA A 50 -15.54 11.10 -7.75
CA ALA A 50 -16.13 11.37 -6.44
C ALA A 50 -15.35 12.46 -5.69
N VAL A 51 -15.97 12.98 -4.63
CA VAL A 51 -15.35 13.97 -3.73
C VAL A 51 -14.43 13.27 -2.72
N ILE A 52 -13.26 13.83 -2.47
CA ILE A 52 -12.32 13.32 -1.47
C ILE A 52 -12.85 13.66 -0.07
N LYS A 53 -13.06 12.64 0.76
CA LYS A 53 -13.44 12.79 2.17
C LYS A 53 -12.22 13.00 3.06
N SER A 54 -11.18 12.18 2.87
CA SER A 54 -9.93 12.29 3.63
C SER A 54 -8.74 11.75 2.86
N ILE A 55 -7.56 12.29 3.15
CA ILE A 55 -6.27 11.79 2.69
C ILE A 55 -5.54 11.24 3.92
N ASN A 56 -5.09 9.99 3.85
CA ASN A 56 -4.57 9.24 4.99
C ASN A 56 -3.03 9.17 4.99
N VAL A 57 -2.38 9.77 4.00
CA VAL A 57 -0.92 9.73 3.81
C VAL A 57 -0.36 11.11 3.48
N SER A 58 0.89 11.33 3.85
CA SER A 58 1.66 12.55 3.57
C SER A 58 2.79 12.29 2.57
N ARG A 59 3.39 13.38 2.07
CA ARG A 59 4.54 13.28 1.17
C ARG A 59 5.76 12.73 1.92
N GLY A 60 6.39 11.71 1.35
CA GLY A 60 7.56 11.05 1.95
C GLY A 60 7.23 9.82 2.79
N ASP A 61 5.94 9.52 2.98
CA ASP A 61 5.52 8.35 3.75
C ASP A 61 5.80 7.04 2.98
N PHE A 62 6.23 6.02 3.72
CA PHE A 62 6.37 4.67 3.19
C PHE A 62 5.01 3.97 3.18
N VAL A 63 4.59 3.50 2.01
CA VAL A 63 3.30 2.81 1.81
C VAL A 63 3.51 1.40 1.29
N LYS A 64 2.65 0.47 1.69
CA LYS A 64 2.65 -0.93 1.26
C LYS A 64 1.42 -1.23 0.41
N LYS A 65 1.47 -2.36 -0.31
CA LYS A 65 0.33 -2.84 -1.07
C LYS A 65 -0.84 -3.12 -0.14
N GLY A 66 -1.99 -2.51 -0.44
CA GLY A 66 -3.23 -2.67 0.32
C GLY A 66 -3.51 -1.52 1.29
N ASP A 67 -2.57 -0.58 1.47
CA ASP A 67 -2.79 0.56 2.34
C ASP A 67 -3.82 1.53 1.72
N VAL A 68 -4.69 2.07 2.57
CA VAL A 68 -5.70 3.05 2.16
C VAL A 68 -5.06 4.42 2.12
N LEU A 69 -4.89 4.97 0.92
CA LEU A 69 -4.28 6.29 0.72
C LEU A 69 -5.30 7.43 0.85
N VAL A 70 -6.49 7.22 0.29
CA VAL A 70 -7.55 8.23 0.18
C VAL A 70 -8.89 7.55 0.42
N THR A 71 -9.77 8.24 1.14
CA THR A 71 -11.18 7.85 1.30
C THR A 71 -12.05 8.84 0.54
N LEU A 72 -12.95 8.31 -0.30
CA LEU A 72 -13.92 9.10 -1.06
C LEU A 72 -15.25 9.16 -0.31
N GLU A 73 -16.05 10.18 -0.61
CA GLU A 73 -17.43 10.24 -0.16
C GLU A 73 -18.27 9.19 -0.91
N SER A 74 -19.15 8.47 -0.19
CA SER A 74 -19.90 7.33 -0.75
C SER A 74 -21.36 7.27 -0.29
N GLY A 75 -21.97 8.42 0.01
CA GLY A 75 -23.31 8.48 0.60
C GLY A 75 -24.41 7.88 -0.29
N ALA A 76 -24.37 8.13 -1.59
CA ALA A 76 -25.37 7.62 -2.53
C ALA A 76 -25.22 6.10 -2.75
N GLU A 77 -23.97 5.63 -2.80
CA GLU A 77 -23.58 4.24 -2.98
C GLU A 77 -23.96 3.41 -1.76
N GLU A 78 -23.73 3.94 -0.55
CA GLU A 78 -24.16 3.32 0.70
C GLU A 78 -25.68 3.21 0.77
N ALA A 79 -26.43 4.27 0.42
CA ALA A 79 -27.88 4.23 0.39
C ALA A 79 -28.43 3.20 -0.60
N ALA A 80 -27.85 3.15 -1.82
CA ALA A 80 -28.21 2.15 -2.82
C ALA A 80 -27.90 0.72 -2.35
N LEU A 81 -26.76 0.52 -1.68
CA LEU A 81 -26.38 -0.77 -1.11
C LEU A 81 -27.35 -1.22 -0.02
N GLN A 82 -27.77 -0.31 0.87
CA GLN A 82 -28.75 -0.63 1.91
C GLN A 82 -30.11 -1.02 1.30
N LEU A 83 -30.56 -0.29 0.28
CA LEU A 83 -31.79 -0.62 -0.44
C LEU A 83 -31.70 -2.00 -1.11
N ALA A 84 -30.59 -2.30 -1.77
CA ALA A 84 -30.35 -3.60 -2.40
C ALA A 84 -30.32 -4.74 -1.38
N LYS A 85 -29.64 -4.54 -0.24
CA LYS A 85 -29.60 -5.52 0.87
C LYS A 85 -30.98 -5.78 1.45
N SER A 86 -31.74 -4.71 1.71
CA SER A 86 -33.11 -4.81 2.22
C SER A 86 -33.98 -5.63 1.27
N ARG A 87 -33.97 -5.28 -0.03
CA ARG A 87 -34.68 -6.04 -1.08
C ARG A 87 -34.25 -7.51 -1.15
N SER A 88 -32.96 -7.80 -1.08
CA SER A 88 -32.44 -9.18 -1.11
C SER A 88 -32.84 -9.99 0.12
N SER A 89 -32.95 -9.35 1.29
CA SER A 89 -33.35 -10.02 2.54
C SER A 89 -34.86 -10.20 2.69
N MET A 90 -35.66 -9.60 1.80
CA MET A 90 -37.11 -9.72 1.86
C MET A 90 -37.57 -11.14 1.55
N GLN A 91 -37.81 -11.92 2.61
CA GLN A 91 -38.33 -13.29 2.52
C GLN A 91 -39.87 -13.35 2.43
N GLY A 92 -40.55 -12.20 2.36
CA GLY A 92 -42.01 -12.11 2.48
C GLY A 92 -42.77 -12.95 1.46
N GLU A 93 -42.41 -12.86 0.18
CA GLU A 93 -43.07 -13.62 -0.89
C GLU A 93 -42.82 -15.13 -0.75
N ILE A 94 -41.60 -15.53 -0.42
CA ILE A 94 -41.24 -16.94 -0.23
C ILE A 94 -41.97 -17.50 1.00
N ASN A 95 -42.08 -16.73 2.09
CA ASN A 95 -42.80 -17.13 3.28
C ASN A 95 -44.30 -17.26 3.01
N ALA A 96 -44.90 -16.33 2.27
CA ALA A 96 -46.29 -16.40 1.84
C ALA A 96 -46.54 -17.62 0.93
N ALA A 97 -45.65 -17.89 -0.02
CA ALA A 97 -45.72 -19.07 -0.88
C ALA A 97 -45.60 -20.37 -0.08
N ARG A 98 -44.68 -20.44 0.88
CA ARG A 98 -44.51 -21.59 1.78
C ARG A 98 -45.74 -21.83 2.64
N ALA A 99 -46.34 -20.78 3.19
CA ALA A 99 -47.57 -20.89 3.98
C ALA A 99 -48.73 -21.44 3.13
N ARG A 100 -48.89 -20.96 1.88
CA ARG A 100 -49.90 -21.49 0.95
C ARG A 100 -49.68 -22.99 0.66
N LEU A 101 -48.43 -23.40 0.42
CA LEU A 101 -48.09 -24.80 0.17
C LEU A 101 -48.38 -25.68 1.40
N GLN A 102 -48.05 -25.22 2.61
CA GLN A 102 -48.34 -25.95 3.84
C GLN A 102 -49.85 -26.14 4.05
N LEU A 103 -50.66 -25.10 3.80
CA LEU A 103 -52.11 -25.20 3.89
C LEU A 103 -52.68 -26.17 2.85
N ALA A 104 -52.23 -26.09 1.61
CA ALA A 104 -52.66 -27.00 0.54
C ALA A 104 -52.33 -28.46 0.89
N ARG A 105 -51.13 -28.72 1.43
CA ARG A 105 -50.70 -30.06 1.82
C ARG A 105 -51.53 -30.63 2.96
N LYS A 106 -51.79 -29.85 4.00
CA LYS A 106 -52.66 -30.28 5.12
C LYS A 106 -54.08 -30.61 4.67
N LYS A 107 -54.66 -29.80 3.78
CA LYS A 107 -56.00 -30.08 3.21
C LYS A 107 -56.03 -31.37 2.40
N TRP A 108 -54.95 -31.66 1.67
CA TRP A 108 -54.84 -32.90 0.89
C TRP A 108 -54.73 -34.13 1.80
N GLU A 109 -53.91 -34.07 2.85
CA GLU A 109 -53.74 -35.15 3.82
C GLU A 109 -55.06 -35.46 4.58
N GLN A 110 -55.77 -34.42 5.02
CA GLN A 110 -57.09 -34.56 5.66
C GLN A 110 -58.11 -35.21 4.73
N ALA A 111 -58.13 -34.83 3.44
CA ALA A 111 -59.04 -35.44 2.48
C ALA A 111 -58.73 -36.92 2.30
N GLN A 112 -57.46 -37.31 2.22
CA GLN A 112 -57.04 -38.71 2.07
C GLN A 112 -57.45 -39.56 3.29
N GLU A 113 -57.21 -39.06 4.51
CA GLU A 113 -57.58 -39.78 5.75
C GLU A 113 -59.09 -40.05 5.83
N LEU A 114 -59.93 -39.10 5.40
CA LEU A 114 -61.39 -39.28 5.34
C LEU A 114 -61.84 -40.32 4.30
N TYR A 115 -61.06 -40.52 3.23
CA TYR A 115 -61.33 -41.59 2.25
C TYR A 115 -60.94 -42.97 2.80
N GLU A 116 -59.85 -43.07 3.57
CA GLU A 116 -59.35 -44.32 4.14
C GLU A 116 -60.21 -44.84 5.31
N GLN A 117 -60.88 -43.96 6.06
CA GLN A 117 -61.72 -44.35 7.22
C GLN A 117 -63.17 -44.74 6.87
N ASN A 118 -63.63 -44.48 5.64
CA ASN A 118 -65.03 -44.71 5.21
C ASN A 118 -65.22 -45.97 4.33
N PHE A 119 -64.23 -46.87 4.30
CA PHE A 119 -64.29 -48.23 3.73
C PHE A 119 -63.65 -49.23 4.69
#